data_AF-A0A0S2K4G1-F1
#
_entry.id   AF-A0A0S2K4G1-F1
#
_cell.length_a   1.000
_cell.length_b   1.000
_cell.length_c   1.000
_cell.angle_alpha   90.00
_cell.angle_beta   90.00
_cell.angle_gamma   90.00
#
_symmetry.space_group_name_H-M   'P 1'
#
loop_
_entity.id
_entity.type
_entity.pdbx_description
1 polymer ?
#
loop_
_entity_poly.entity_id
_entity_poly.type
_entity_poly.pdbx_seq_one_letter_code
_entity_poly.pdbx_strand_id
1 'polypeptide(L)' 'MQDYTRLKSVVDTHQVANEKLIKRNKLLKADIDDLKLGLEGVEERARHELGMIKPTETFIRVLPNK' A
#
# COMPACT_ATOMS: atom_id res chain seq x y z
N MET A 1 13.23 -35.54 -25.35
CA MET A 1 11.88 -34.92 -25.38
C MET A 1 11.19 -34.85 -24.02
N GLN A 2 11.41 -35.80 -23.10
CA GLN A 2 10.73 -35.81 -21.79
C GLN A 2 11.07 -34.60 -20.89
N ASP A 3 12.31 -34.10 -20.93
CA ASP A 3 12.71 -32.94 -20.10
C ASP A 3 12.04 -31.62 -20.51
N TYR A 4 11.78 -31.42 -21.80
CA TYR A 4 11.11 -30.23 -22.30
C TYR A 4 9.67 -30.16 -21.78
N THR A 5 8.95 -31.28 -21.83
CA THR A 5 7.57 -31.38 -21.33
C THR A 5 7.51 -31.19 -19.82
N ARG A 6 8.48 -31.74 -19.09
CA ARG A 6 8.62 -31.55 -17.63
C ARG A 6 8.87 -30.09 -17.29
N LEU A 7 9.80 -29.43 -17.97
CA LEU A 7 10.12 -28.03 -17.72
C LEU A 7 8.93 -27.12 -18.05
N LYS A 8 8.21 -27.41 -19.14
CA LYS A 8 7.01 -26.65 -19.51
C LYS A 8 5.90 -26.77 -18.46
N SER A 9 5.65 -27.98 -17.96
CA SER A 9 4.71 -28.20 -16.86
C SER A 9 5.07 -27.39 -15.61
N VAL A 10 6.36 -27.34 -15.24
CA VAL A 10 6.82 -26.57 -14.07
C VAL A 10 6.60 -25.08 -14.28
N VAL A 11 6.91 -24.55 -15.46
CA VAL A 11 6.65 -23.13 -15.81
C VAL A 11 5.15 -22.82 -15.72
N ASP A 12 4.29 -23.68 -16.27
CA ASP A 12 2.84 -23.48 -16.23
C ASP A 12 2.33 -23.46 -14.78
N THR A 13 2.85 -24.32 -13.89
CA THR A 13 2.47 -24.30 -12.47
C THR A 13 2.93 -23.05 -11.76
N HIS A 14 4.13 -22.55 -12.05
CA HIS A 14 4.64 -21.31 -11.49
C HIS A 14 3.87 -20.10 -11.99
N GLN A 15 3.41 -20.12 -13.24
CA GLN A 15 2.61 -19.04 -13.82
C GLN A 15 1.26 -18.92 -13.13
N VAL A 16 0.58 -20.05 -12.88
CA VAL A 16 -0.68 -20.08 -12.11
C VAL A 16 -0.47 -19.58 -10.68
N ALA A 17 0.63 -19.99 -10.03
CA ALA A 17 0.96 -19.51 -8.68
C ALA A 17 1.21 -17.99 -8.67
N ASN A 18 1.96 -17.48 -9.64
CA ASN A 18 2.25 -16.06 -9.79
C ASN A 18 0.98 -15.25 -10.03
N GLU A 19 0.07 -15.72 -10.89
CA GLU A 19 -1.22 -15.04 -11.12
C GLU A 19 -2.05 -14.93 -9.83
N LYS A 20 -2.06 -15.98 -9.01
CA LYS A 20 -2.74 -15.97 -7.71
C LYS A 20 -2.11 -14.95 -6.76
N LEU A 21 -0.78 -14.87 -6.72
CA LEU A 21 -0.05 -13.90 -5.90
C LEU A 21 -0.29 -12.46 -6.37
N ILE A 22 -0.29 -12.21 -7.68
CA ILE A 22 -0.58 -10.90 -8.26
C ILE A 22 -1.99 -10.43 -7.88
N LYS A 23 -2.99 -11.31 -7.98
CA LYS A 23 -4.36 -11.00 -7.56
C LYS A 23 -4.44 -10.62 -6.08
N ARG A 24 -3.77 -11.39 -5.21
CA ARG A 24 -3.73 -11.11 -3.76
C ARG A 24 -3.02 -9.78 -3.46
N ASN A 25 -1.87 -9.54 -4.09
CA ASN A 25 -1.14 -8.29 -3.91
C ASN A 25 -1.94 -7.08 -4.39
N LYS A 26 -2.70 -7.21 -5.48
CA LYS A 26 -3.57 -6.14 -5.98
C LYS A 26 -4.66 -5.78 -4.97
N LEU A 27 -5.30 -6.77 -4.34
CA LEU A 27 -6.29 -6.55 -3.29
C LEU A 27 -5.66 -5.88 -2.07
N LEU A 28 -4.57 -6.43 -1.54
CA LEU A 28 -3.87 -5.87 -0.38
C LEU A 28 -3.41 -4.43 -0.63
N LYS A 29 -2.97 -4.12 -1.85
CA LYS A 29 -2.57 -2.75 -2.20
C LYS A 29 -3.75 -1.80 -2.19
N ALA A 30 -4.90 -2.21 -2.72
CA ALA A 30 -6.12 -1.41 -2.65
C ALA A 30 -6.56 -1.18 -1.19
N ASP A 31 -6.49 -2.20 -0.33
CA ASP A 31 -6.81 -2.08 1.09
C ASP A 31 -5.84 -1.11 1.81
N ILE A 32 -4.55 -1.19 1.49
CA ILE A 32 -3.54 -0.25 2.04
C ILE A 32 -3.81 1.18 1.58
N ASP A 33 -4.15 1.37 0.31
CA ASP A 33 -4.41 2.69 -0.25
C ASP A 33 -5.69 3.30 0.38
N ASP A 34 -6.73 2.50 0.58
CA ASP A 34 -7.96 2.90 1.29
C ASP A 34 -7.69 3.27 2.76
N LEU A 35 -6.92 2.44 3.48
CA LEU A 35 -6.51 2.72 4.85
C LEU A 35 -5.67 3.99 4.96
N LYS A 36 -4.77 4.24 4.00
CA LYS A 36 -3.98 5.47 3.96
C LYS A 36 -4.85 6.70 3.76
N LEU A 37 -5.78 6.66 2.81
CA LEU A 37 -6.72 7.76 2.58
C LEU A 37 -7.57 8.06 3.83
N GLY A 38 -8.03 7.01 4.52
CA GLY A 38 -8.75 7.13 5.78
C GLY A 38 -7.90 7.75 6.90
N LEU A 39 -6.64 7.32 7.03
CA LEU A 39 -5.71 7.83 8.05
C LEU A 39 -5.26 9.26 7.77
N GLU A 40 -5.00 9.62 6.51
CA GLU A 40 -4.67 10.99 6.11
C GLU A 40 -5.78 11.96 6.51
N GLY A 41 -7.05 11.59 6.30
CA GLY A 41 -8.20 12.40 6.72
C GLY A 41 -8.41 12.50 8.24
N VAL A 42 -7.84 11.57 9.02
CA VAL A 42 -7.85 11.62 10.49
C VAL A 42 -6.66 12.41 11.01
N GLU A 43 -5.47 12.23 10.45
CA GLU A 43 -4.27 13.01 10.79
C GLU A 43 -4.47 14.48 10.49
N GLU A 44 -5.08 14.82 9.35
CA GLU A 44 -5.35 16.21 8.98
C GLU A 44 -6.29 16.90 9.99
N ARG A 45 -7.36 16.21 10.43
CA ARG A 45 -8.25 16.71 11.49
C ARG A 45 -7.54 16.80 12.83
N ALA A 46 -6.76 15.80 13.23
CA ALA A 46 -6.02 15.83 14.48
C ALA A 46 -4.98 16.96 14.51
N ARG A 47 -4.32 17.26 13.38
CA ARG A 47 -3.36 18.36 13.26
C ARG A 47 -4.04 19.72 13.22
N HIS A 48 -5.12 19.87 12.45
CA HIS A 48 -5.82 21.15 12.30
C HIS A 48 -6.70 21.52 13.49
N GLU A 49 -7.41 20.56 14.09
CA GLU A 49 -8.40 20.82 15.14
C GLU A 49 -7.80 20.65 16.55
N LEU A 50 -6.92 19.67 16.75
CA LEU A 50 -6.39 19.32 18.08
C LEU A 50 -4.92 19.73 18.28
N GLY A 51 -4.24 20.19 17.23
CA GLY A 51 -2.81 20.52 17.28
C GLY A 51 -1.93 19.32 17.65
N MET A 52 -2.41 18.09 17.41
CA MET A 52 -1.70 16.87 17.76
C MET A 52 -0.55 16.63 16.77
N ILE A 53 0.66 16.48 17.30
CA ILE A 53 1.88 16.17 16.54
C ILE A 53 2.51 14.89 17.10
N LYS A 54 3.19 14.11 16.24
CA LYS A 54 3.88 12.90 16.69
C LYS A 54 5.10 13.28 17.58
N PRO A 55 5.53 12.41 18.52
CA PRO A 55 6.61 12.72 19.48
C PRO A 55 7.97 13.10 18.85
N THR A 56 8.18 12.80 17.56
CA THR A 56 9.43 13.06 16.81
C THR A 56 9.20 13.92 15.57
N GLU A 57 8.12 14.69 15.51
CA GLU A 57 7.76 15.53 14.37
C GLU A 57 7.91 17.02 14.71
N THR A 58 8.40 17.82 13.75
CA THR A 58 8.34 19.29 13.80
C THR A 58 7.24 19.77 12.87
N PHE A 59 6.13 20.27 13.43
CA PHE A 59 5.01 20.79 12.66
C PHE A 59 5.17 22.30 12.40
N ILE A 60 5.17 22.71 11.13
CA ILE A 60 5.30 24.12 10.71
C ILE A 60 3.96 24.58 10.16
N ARG A 61 3.27 25.48 10.88
CA ARG A 61 2.06 26.14 10.38
C ARG A 61 2.38 27.54 9.86
N VAL A 62 2.37 27.71 8.55
CA VAL A 62 2.54 29.03 7.93
C VAL A 62 1.20 29.77 7.95
N LEU A 63 1.12 30.85 8.70
CA LEU A 63 -0.02 31.77 8.66
C LEU A 63 0.27 32.90 7.67
N PRO A 64 -0.69 33.27 6.80
CA PRO A 64 -0.49 34.42 5.93
C PRO A 64 -0.37 35.69 6.77
N ASN A 65 0.63 36.53 6.45
CA ASN A 65 0.67 37.89 6.95
C ASN A 65 -0.43 38.70 6.23
N LYS A 66 -1.15 39.50 7.04
CA LYS A 66 -2.29 40.34 6.60
C LYS A 66 -2.00 41.18 5.37
#